data_AF-A0AAE4T3W4-F1
#
_entry.id   AF-A0AAE4T3W4-F1
#
_cell.length_a   1.000
_cell.length_b   1.000
_cell.length_c   1.000
_cell.angle_alpha   90.00
_cell.angle_beta   90.00
_cell.angle_gamma   90.00
#
_symmetry.space_group_name_H-M   'P 1'
#
loop_
_entity.id
_entity.type
_entity.pdbx_description
1 polymer ?
#
loop_
_entity_poly.entity_id
_entity_poly.type
_entity_poly.pdbx_seq_one_letter_code
_entity_poly.pdbx_strand_id
1 'polypeptide(L)' 'MKQPSRDTQLAFDAAKLILDGRDPVKDRAQVLITLDHTIATLLLVAMDRDPRAAVQMFNEGTVPHVEERIMLFASKQS' A
#
# COMPACT_ATOMS: atom_id res chain seq x y z
N MET A 1 25.91 3.99 4.75
CA MET A 1 24.46 3.79 4.90
C MET A 1 23.80 4.17 3.57
N LYS A 2 23.09 3.25 2.91
CA LYS A 2 22.31 3.62 1.71
C LYS A 2 21.14 4.50 2.18
N GLN A 3 21.03 5.72 1.68
CA GLN A 3 19.86 6.56 1.91
C GLN A 3 18.60 5.80 1.48
N PRO A 4 17.50 5.87 2.25
CA PRO A 4 16.21 5.40 1.75
C PRO A 4 15.92 6.11 0.43
N SER A 5 15.45 5.38 -0.58
CA SER A 5 14.98 6.02 -1.80
C SER A 5 13.86 7.01 -1.44
N ARG A 6 13.71 8.09 -2.20
CA ARG A 6 12.60 9.06 -2.03
C ARG A 6 11.25 8.34 -1.91
N ASP A 7 11.04 7.30 -2.71
CA ASP A 7 9.83 6.48 -2.71
C ASP A 7 9.63 5.73 -1.40
N THR A 8 10.72 5.27 -0.77
CA THR A 8 10.67 4.62 0.55
C THR A 8 10.17 5.61 1.61
N GLN A 9 10.69 6.84 1.60
CA GLN A 9 10.25 7.87 2.55
C GLN A 9 8.77 8.23 2.35
N LEU A 10 8.35 8.42 1.11
CA LEU A 10 6.94 8.70 0.77
C LEU A 10 6.02 7.56 1.22
N ALA A 11 6.43 6.30 1.04
CA ALA A 11 5.65 5.15 1.50
C ALA A 11 5.48 5.13 3.04
N PHE A 12 6.54 5.44 3.79
CA PHE A 12 6.46 5.54 5.25
C PHE A 12 5.54 6.67 5.71
N ASP A 13 5.61 7.83 5.07
CA ASP A 13 4.78 8.97 5.46
C ASP A 13 3.31 8.75 5.07
N ALA A 14 3.04 8.12 3.92
CA ALA A 14 1.70 7.67 3.55
C ALA A 14 1.15 6.63 4.55
N ALA A 15 1.96 5.66 4.98
CA ALA A 15 1.54 4.68 5.97
C ALA A 15 1.16 5.34 7.30
N LYS A 16 1.90 6.35 7.77
CA LYS A 16 1.53 7.12 8.98
C LYS A 16 0.18 7.83 8.83
N LEU A 17 -0.10 8.41 7.67
CA LEU A 17 -1.39 9.05 7.38
C LEU A 17 -2.52 8.03 7.34
N ILE A 18 -2.29 6.83 6.80
CA ILE A 18 -3.28 5.75 6.82
C ILE A 18 -3.52 5.26 8.26
N LEU A 19 -2.50 5.22 9.10
CA LEU A 19 -2.66 4.86 10.52
C LEU A 19 -3.40 5.94 11.30
N ASP A 20 -3.15 7.22 11.01
CA ASP A 20 -3.85 8.36 11.63
C ASP A 20 -3.92 8.27 13.17
N GLY A 21 -2.81 7.91 13.80
CA GLY A 21 -2.70 7.76 15.27
C GLY A 21 -3.36 6.50 15.87
N ARG A 22 -3.99 5.65 15.07
CA ARG A 22 -4.58 4.38 15.51
C ARG A 22 -3.51 3.32 15.82
N ASP A 23 -3.83 2.41 16.73
CA ASP A 23 -2.99 1.24 16.98
C ASP A 23 -3.19 0.23 15.84
N PRO A 24 -2.15 -0.11 15.04
CA PRO A 24 -2.30 -0.95 13.86
C PRO A 24 -2.78 -2.38 14.15
N VAL A 25 -2.64 -2.85 15.40
CA VAL A 25 -3.03 -4.20 15.81
C VAL A 25 -4.40 -4.19 16.48
N LYS A 26 -4.66 -3.24 17.39
CA LYS A 26 -5.95 -3.16 18.10
C LYS A 26 -7.06 -2.60 17.22
N ASP A 27 -6.75 -1.59 16.41
CA ASP A 27 -7.70 -0.90 15.52
C ASP A 27 -7.58 -1.40 14.07
N ARG A 28 -7.09 -2.64 13.91
CA ARG A 28 -6.75 -3.24 12.61
C ARG A 28 -7.89 -3.15 11.59
N ALA A 29 -9.14 -3.38 12.01
CA ALA A 29 -10.27 -3.34 11.09
C ALA A 29 -10.41 -1.94 10.46
N GLN A 30 -10.34 -0.88 11.26
CA GLN A 30 -10.46 0.49 10.80
C GLN A 30 -9.26 0.90 9.93
N VAL A 31 -8.05 0.47 10.31
CA VAL A 31 -6.83 0.71 9.52
C VAL A 31 -6.93 0.06 8.14
N LEU A 32 -7.34 -1.21 8.07
CA LEU A 32 -7.46 -1.94 6.81
C LEU A 32 -8.58 -1.37 5.92
N ILE A 33 -9.70 -0.95 6.49
CA ILE A 33 -10.74 -0.25 5.74
C ILE A 33 -10.21 1.04 5.12
N THR A 34 -9.40 1.83 5.84
CA THR A 34 -8.77 3.03 5.28
C THR A 34 -7.79 2.68 4.16
N LEU A 35 -7.01 1.62 4.32
CA LEU A 35 -6.09 1.13 3.29
C LEU A 35 -6.85 0.73 2.01
N ASP A 36 -7.94 -0.03 2.12
CA ASP A 36 -8.75 -0.48 0.99
C ASP A 36 -9.27 0.70 0.17
N HIS A 37 -9.87 1.69 0.85
CA HIS A 37 -10.35 2.92 0.21
C HIS A 37 -9.21 3.72 -0.45
N THR A 38 -8.04 3.76 0.17
CA THR A 38 -6.87 4.47 -0.35
C THR A 38 -6.38 3.83 -1.65
N ILE A 39 -6.24 2.50 -1.67
CA ILE A 39 -5.84 1.76 -2.86
C ILE A 39 -6.85 1.97 -3.99
N ALA A 40 -8.15 1.79 -3.72
CA ALA A 40 -9.19 1.98 -4.72
C ALA A 40 -9.18 3.41 -5.30
N THR A 41 -9.06 4.43 -4.43
CA THR A 41 -9.02 5.83 -4.84
C THR A 41 -7.81 6.12 -5.73
N LEU A 42 -6.62 5.66 -5.34
CA LEU A 42 -5.40 5.88 -6.11
C LEU A 42 -5.44 5.18 -7.46
N LEU A 43 -5.92 3.94 -7.52
CA LEU A 43 -6.04 3.20 -8.77
C LEU A 43 -7.05 3.82 -9.71
N LEU A 44 -8.20 4.28 -9.19
CA LEU A 44 -9.17 5.02 -9.99
C LEU A 44 -8.56 6.31 -10.55
N VAL A 45 -7.83 7.09 -9.74
CA VAL A 45 -7.17 8.31 -10.24
C VAL A 45 -6.09 7.99 -11.28
N ALA A 46 -5.27 6.98 -11.03
CA ALA A 46 -4.18 6.59 -11.93
C ALA A 46 -4.69 6.04 -13.28
N MET A 47 -5.86 5.39 -13.29
CA MET A 47 -6.49 4.79 -14.47
C MET A 47 -7.55 5.70 -15.10
N ASP A 48 -7.42 7.01 -14.96
CA ASP A 48 -8.34 8.02 -15.52
C ASP A 48 -9.82 7.76 -15.21
N ARG A 49 -10.08 7.31 -13.99
CA ARG A 49 -11.40 6.95 -13.45
C ARG A 49 -12.10 5.79 -14.18
N ASP A 50 -11.38 4.97 -14.96
CA ASP A 50 -11.91 3.72 -15.50
C ASP A 50 -11.89 2.61 -14.43
N PRO A 51 -13.06 2.14 -13.95
CA PRO A 51 -13.12 1.11 -12.92
C PRO A 51 -12.65 -0.26 -13.40
N ARG A 52 -12.78 -0.59 -14.69
CA ARG A 52 -12.32 -1.88 -15.23
C ARG A 52 -10.80 -1.91 -15.27
N ALA A 53 -10.19 -0.85 -15.78
CA ALA A 53 -8.73 -0.70 -15.80
C ALA A 53 -8.15 -0.67 -14.38
N ALA A 54 -8.81 0.01 -13.44
CA ALA A 54 -8.41 0.03 -12.03
C ALA A 54 -8.41 -1.37 -11.39
N VAL A 55 -9.45 -2.17 -11.61
CA VAL A 55 -9.52 -3.55 -11.11
C VAL A 55 -8.46 -4.43 -11.77
N GLN A 56 -8.23 -4.28 -13.07
CA GLN A 56 -7.17 -5.03 -13.77
C GLN A 56 -5.78 -4.69 -13.18
N MET A 57 -5.47 -3.40 -13.03
CA MET A 57 -4.22 -2.93 -12.42
C MET A 57 -4.07 -3.40 -10.98
N PHE A 58 -5.15 -3.50 -10.21
CA PHE A 58 -5.11 -4.04 -8.85
C PHE A 58 -4.63 -5.49 -8.85
N ASN A 59 -5.25 -6.35 -9.66
CA ASN A 59 -5.01 -7.79 -9.65
C ASN A 59 -3.69 -8.18 -10.33
N GLU A 60 -3.37 -7.59 -11.48
CA GLU A 60 -2.21 -7.98 -12.30
C GLU A 60 -0.96 -7.17 -11.97
N GLY A 61 -1.14 -5.95 -11.46
CA GLY A 61 -0.05 -5.06 -11.09
C GLY A 61 0.16 -5.01 -9.58
N THR A 62 -0.81 -4.49 -8.84
CA THR A 62 -0.60 -4.06 -7.46
C THR A 62 -0.40 -5.23 -6.50
N VAL A 63 -1.28 -6.24 -6.53
CA VAL A 63 -1.22 -7.39 -5.63
C VAL A 63 0.12 -8.14 -5.73
N PRO A 64 0.59 -8.57 -6.92
CA PRO A 64 1.87 -9.28 -7.05
C PRO A 64 3.06 -8.49 -6.49
N HIS A 65 3.15 -7.18 -6.78
CA HIS A 65 4.25 -6.36 -6.27
C HIS A 65 4.20 -6.15 -4.75
N VAL A 66 3.01 -6.11 -4.15
CA VAL A 66 2.87 -6.05 -2.68
C VAL A 66 3.32 -7.37 -2.05
N GLU A 67 2.91 -8.51 -2.61
CA GLU A 67 3.34 -9.83 -2.17
C GLU A 67 4.87 -9.97 -2.24
N GLU A 68 5.49 -9.59 -3.35
CA GLU A 68 6.95 -9.57 -3.50
C GLU A 68 7.63 -8.74 -2.40
N ARG A 69 7.12 -7.54 -2.10
CA ARG A 69 7.69 -6.68 -1.05
C ARG A 69 7.58 -7.29 0.35
N ILE A 70 6.47 -7.96 0.65
CA ILE A 70 6.30 -8.69 1.92
C ILE A 70 7.29 -9.86 1.99
N MET A 71 7.43 -10.63 0.92
CA MET A 71 8.37 -11.76 0.86
C MET A 71 9.84 -11.31 0.95
N LEU A 72 10.19 -10.17 0.36
CA LEU A 72 11.50 -9.54 0.52
C LEU A 72 11.80 -9.12 1.95
N PHE A 73 10.78 -8.83 2.76
CA PHE A 73 10.96 -8.57 4.19
C PHE A 73 11.22 -9.87 4.94
N ALA A 74 10.46 -10.93 4.66
CA ALA A 74 10.65 -12.24 5.27
C ALA A 74 12.05 -12.82 4.98
N SER A 75 12.55 -12.69 3.74
CA SER A 75 13.88 -13.21 3.36
C SER A 75 15.05 -12.51 4.04
N LYS A 76 14.88 -11.26 4.49
CA LYS A 76 15.90 -10.51 5.24
C LYS A 76 15.95 -10.83 6.72
N GLN A 77 14.96 -11.56 7.23
CA GLN A 77 14.91 -12.01 8.63
C GLN A 77 15.49 -13.42 8.81
N SER A 78 15.84 -14.10 7.71
CA SER A 78 16.44 -15.45 7.70
C SER A 78 17.96 -15.43 7.72
#